data_AF-A0A1G2CKM8-F1
#
_entry.id   AF-A0A1G2CKM8-F1
#
_cell.length_a   1.000
_cell.length_b   1.000
_cell.length_c   1.000
_cell.angle_alpha   90.00
_cell.angle_beta   90.00
_cell.angle_gamma   90.00
#
_symmetry.space_group_name_H-M   'P 1'
#
loop_
_entity.id
_entity.type
_entity.pdbx_description
1 polymer ?
#
loop_
_entity_poly.entity_id
_entity_poly.type
_entity_poly.pdbx_seq_one_letter_code
_entity_poly.pdbx_strand_id
1 'polypeptide(L)'
;MKNNFLQEIFVSLILIVLLVLFLNPFGFWMPNILLMMMVLGLVVVFSVFASFIWRENARDEREGLHKMMAGRFAFLVGMAILVTGIIVQSFKHELDFWLAFTLGAMILAKIIGLIYGRMKH
;
A
#
# COMPACT_ATOMS: atom_id res chain seq x y z
N MET A 1 20.07 -14.02 -2.92
CA MET A 1 18.81 -13.27 -2.72
C MET A 1 19.18 -11.87 -2.24
N LYS A 2 19.37 -10.93 -3.18
CA LYS A 2 20.07 -9.66 -2.96
C LYS A 2 19.03 -8.56 -2.65
N ASN A 3 19.11 -7.93 -1.48
CA ASN A 3 18.59 -6.59 -1.13
C ASN A 3 17.13 -6.14 -1.42
N ASN A 4 16.17 -7.01 -1.74
CA ASN A 4 14.78 -6.58 -2.00
C ASN A 4 14.01 -6.04 -0.77
N PHE A 5 14.48 -6.31 0.45
CA PHE A 5 13.83 -5.87 1.70
C PHE A 5 13.86 -4.34 1.88
N LEU A 6 15.01 -3.73 1.62
CA LEU A 6 15.14 -2.27 1.67
C LEU A 6 14.27 -1.61 0.60
N GLN A 7 14.12 -2.26 -0.56
CA GLN A 7 13.24 -1.79 -1.64
C GLN A 7 11.77 -1.86 -1.23
N GLU A 8 11.32 -2.94 -0.58
CA GLU A 8 9.94 -3.08 -0.11
C GLU A 8 9.58 -2.03 0.97
N ILE A 9 10.47 -1.81 1.94
CA ILE A 9 10.30 -0.75 2.94
C ILE A 9 10.25 0.62 2.27
N PHE A 10 11.17 0.88 1.33
CA PHE A 10 11.24 2.16 0.63
C PHE A 10 9.97 2.44 -0.20
N VAL A 11 9.47 1.45 -0.94
CA VAL A 11 8.22 1.56 -1.71
C VAL A 11 7.01 1.78 -0.80
N SER A 12 6.96 1.08 0.34
CA SER A 12 5.88 1.25 1.31
C SER A 12 5.90 2.63 1.95
N LEU A 13 7.09 3.15 2.27
CA LEU A 13 7.27 4.49 2.80
C LEU A 13 6.83 5.56 1.79
N ILE A 14 7.20 5.40 0.51
CA ILE A 14 6.71 6.28 -0.57
C ILE A 14 5.19 6.27 -0.62
N LEU A 15 4.55 5.10 -0.54
CA LEU A 15 3.09 4.96 -0.52
C LEU A 15 2.46 5.74 0.64
N ILE A 16 3.02 5.63 1.84
CA ILE A 16 2.55 6.36 3.03
C ILE A 16 2.69 7.87 2.82
N VAL A 17 3.84 8.34 2.36
CA VAL A 17 4.07 9.76 2.07
C VAL A 17 3.07 10.27 1.05
N LEU A 18 2.81 9.49 0.00
CA LEU A 18 1.86 9.84 -1.06
C LEU A 18 0.42 9.93 -0.53
N LEU A 19 0.03 9.04 0.39
CA LEU A 19 -1.27 9.11 1.07
C LEU A 19 -1.38 10.33 1.98
N VAL A 20 -0.33 10.69 2.73
CA VAL A 20 -0.32 11.90 3.55
C VAL A 20 -0.42 13.15 2.69
N LEU A 21 0.26 13.18 1.54
CA LEU A 21 0.14 14.28 0.58
C LEU A 21 -1.29 14.39 0.00
N PHE A 22 -1.96 13.26 -0.24
CA PHE A 22 -3.36 13.21 -0.69
C PHE A 22 -4.35 13.82 0.31
N LEU A 23 -4.08 13.69 1.61
CA LEU A 23 -4.88 14.32 2.67
C LEU A 23 -4.76 15.84 2.69
N ASN A 24 -3.87 16.41 1.87
CA ASN A 24 -3.64 17.85 1.73
C ASN A 24 -3.60 18.60 3.08
N PRO A 25 -2.78 18.17 4.05
CA PRO A 25 -2.81 18.69 5.42
C PRO A 25 -2.51 20.20 5.53
N PHE A 26 -1.94 20.80 4.48
CA PHE A 26 -1.58 22.21 4.42
C PHE A 26 -2.32 23.01 3.33
N GLY A 27 -3.32 22.42 2.66
CA GLY A 27 -4.11 23.10 1.63
C GLY A 27 -3.33 23.54 0.39
N PHE A 28 -2.08 23.09 0.21
CA PHE A 28 -1.16 23.56 -0.85
C PHE A 28 -1.58 23.15 -2.26
N TRP A 29 -2.37 22.08 -2.41
CA TRP A 29 -2.64 21.47 -3.71
C TRP A 29 -4.03 21.86 -4.22
N MET A 30 -4.09 22.83 -5.15
CA MET A 30 -5.27 23.10 -5.98
C MET A 30 -4.84 23.57 -7.39
N PRO A 31 -4.47 22.62 -8.26
CA PRO A 31 -5.07 22.52 -9.59
C PRO A 31 -5.45 21.08 -9.97
N ASN A 32 -6.53 20.93 -10.73
CA ASN A 32 -7.14 19.64 -11.12
C ASN A 32 -6.15 18.66 -11.80
N ILE A 33 -5.18 19.20 -12.54
CA ILE A 33 -4.12 18.43 -13.20
C ILE A 33 -3.15 17.76 -12.22
N LEU A 34 -2.78 18.41 -11.12
CA LEU A 34 -1.85 17.82 -10.14
C LEU A 34 -2.51 16.67 -9.38
N LEU A 35 -3.80 16.80 -9.06
CA LEU A 35 -4.56 15.75 -8.40
C LEU A 35 -4.66 14.49 -9.27
N MET A 36 -4.96 14.63 -10.57
CA MET A 36 -4.93 13.52 -11.52
C MET A 36 -3.55 12.85 -11.64
N MET A 37 -2.48 13.64 -11.67
CA MET A 37 -1.11 13.11 -11.70
C MET A 37 -0.76 12.34 -10.41
N MET A 38 -1.21 12.82 -9.25
CA MET A 38 -1.03 12.13 -7.97
C MET A 38 -1.80 10.81 -7.92
N VAL A 39 -3.03 10.76 -8.46
CA VAL A 39 -3.80 9.51 -8.55
C VAL A 39 -3.08 8.50 -9.44
N LEU A 40 -2.56 8.93 -10.59
CA LEU A 40 -1.74 8.10 -11.47
C LEU A 40 -0.49 7.57 -10.74
N GLY A 41 0.21 8.44 -10.02
CA GLY A 41 1.37 8.06 -9.19
C GLY A 41 0.99 7.02 -8.13
N LEU A 42 -0.13 7.21 -7.43
CA LEU A 42 -0.65 6.26 -6.45
C LEU A 42 -0.88 4.88 -7.08
N VAL A 43 -1.54 4.82 -8.23
CA VAL A 43 -1.82 3.55 -8.94
C VAL A 43 -0.54 2.84 -9.37
N VAL A 44 0.45 3.58 -9.89
CA VAL A 44 1.73 3.00 -10.29
C VAL A 44 2.49 2.45 -9.08
N VAL A 45 2.65 3.24 -8.02
CA VAL A 45 3.37 2.81 -6.81
C VAL A 45 2.65 1.64 -6.13
N PHE A 46 1.31 1.68 -6.08
CA PHE A 46 0.48 0.59 -5.60
C PHE A 46 0.70 -0.70 -6.40
N SER A 47 0.71 -0.62 -7.73
CA SER A 47 0.91 -1.78 -8.59
C SER A 47 2.29 -2.40 -8.38
N VAL A 48 3.33 -1.56 -8.23
CA VAL A 48 4.68 -2.01 -7.89
C VAL A 48 4.68 -2.68 -6.51
N PHE A 49 4.06 -2.09 -5.50
CA PHE A 49 3.96 -2.67 -4.16
C PHE A 49 3.22 -4.02 -4.16
N ALA A 50 2.07 -4.11 -4.85
CA ALA A 50 1.31 -5.34 -5.00
C ALA A 50 2.14 -6.46 -5.65
N SER A 51 2.99 -6.12 -6.63
CA SER A 51 3.89 -7.08 -7.27
C SER A 51 4.91 -7.68 -6.29
N PHE A 52 5.41 -6.91 -5.32
CA PHE A 52 6.33 -7.42 -4.30
C PHE A 52 5.64 -8.40 -3.36
N ILE A 53 4.42 -8.08 -2.92
CA ILE A 53 3.61 -8.97 -2.08
C ILE A 53 3.33 -10.30 -2.76
N TRP A 54 3.08 -10.28 -4.08
CA TRP A 54 2.83 -11.50 -4.84
C TRP A 54 4.05 -12.42 -4.92
N ARG A 55 5.28 -11.87 -4.97
CA ARG A 55 6.52 -12.63 -5.19
C ARG A 55 7.14 -13.21 -3.91
N GLU A 56 6.57 -12.92 -2.75
CA GLU A 56 7.05 -13.45 -1.49
C GLU A 56 6.83 -14.98 -1.46
N ASN A 57 7.84 -15.79 -1.11
CA ASN A 57 7.74 -17.26 -1.12
C ASN A 57 7.80 -17.80 0.31
N ALA A 58 6.90 -18.71 0.69
CA ALA A 58 7.01 -19.41 1.97
C ALA A 58 8.01 -20.56 1.85
N ARG A 59 8.87 -20.67 2.87
CA ARG A 59 9.67 -21.87 3.12
C ARG A 59 8.80 -22.88 3.87
N ASP A 60 8.15 -23.71 3.08
CA ASP A 60 7.55 -25.04 3.36
C ASP A 60 7.11 -25.40 4.79
N GLU A 61 5.79 -25.33 5.01
CA GLU A 61 4.94 -26.31 5.70
C GLU A 61 3.56 -26.17 5.01
N ARG A 62 2.99 -27.24 4.42
CA ARG A 62 1.83 -27.13 3.47
C ARG A 62 0.65 -26.31 3.98
N GLU A 63 0.30 -26.42 5.25
CA GLU A 63 -0.78 -25.60 5.85
C GLU A 63 -0.38 -24.12 6.02
N GLY A 64 0.89 -23.84 6.30
CA GLY A 64 1.43 -22.49 6.40
C GLY A 64 1.40 -21.77 5.05
N LEU A 65 1.69 -22.48 3.96
CA LEU A 65 1.61 -21.96 2.59
C LEU A 65 0.19 -21.47 2.25
N HIS A 66 -0.84 -22.28 2.52
CA HIS A 66 -2.23 -21.92 2.22
C HIS A 66 -2.74 -20.75 3.06
N LYS A 67 -2.46 -20.74 4.37
CA LYS A 67 -2.84 -19.63 5.27
C LYS A 67 -2.18 -18.32 4.83
N MET A 68 -0.90 -18.38 4.47
CA MET A 68 -0.15 -17.22 4.01
C MET A 68 -0.64 -16.72 2.65
N MET A 69 -0.93 -17.60 1.69
CA MET A 69 -1.53 -17.21 0.41
C MET A 69 -2.89 -16.55 0.61
N ALA A 70 -3.78 -17.14 1.41
CA ALA A 70 -5.09 -16.56 1.72
C ALA A 70 -4.97 -15.17 2.35
N GLY A 71 -4.05 -15.00 3.31
CA GLY A 71 -3.76 -13.69 3.91
C GLY A 71 -3.27 -12.65 2.91
N ARG A 72 -2.42 -13.05 1.94
CA ARG A 72 -1.95 -12.15 0.88
C ARG A 72 -3.05 -11.73 -0.08
N PHE A 73 -3.90 -12.67 -0.51
CA PHE A 73 -5.04 -12.35 -1.37
C PHE A 73 -5.99 -11.39 -0.66
N ALA A 74 -6.34 -11.65 0.60
CA ALA A 74 -7.19 -10.77 1.39
C ALA A 74 -6.59 -9.35 1.50
N PHE A 75 -5.27 -9.26 1.76
CA PHE A 75 -4.58 -7.98 1.83
C PHE A 75 -4.56 -7.23 0.48
N LEU A 76 -4.24 -7.92 -0.61
CA LEU A 76 -4.20 -7.34 -1.96
C LEU A 76 -5.58 -6.87 -2.42
N VAL A 77 -6.62 -7.68 -2.21
CA VAL A 77 -8.00 -7.33 -2.56
C VAL A 77 -8.46 -6.14 -1.70
N GLY A 78 -8.19 -6.16 -0.40
CA GLY A 78 -8.53 -5.05 0.50
C GLY A 78 -7.88 -3.74 0.07
N MET A 79 -6.58 -3.76 -0.24
CA MET A 79 -5.91 -2.56 -0.75
C MET A 79 -6.44 -2.12 -2.11
N ALA A 80 -6.70 -3.06 -3.03
CA ALA A 80 -7.24 -2.73 -4.35
C ALA A 80 -8.59 -2.00 -4.23
N ILE A 81 -9.48 -2.48 -3.35
CA ILE A 81 -10.77 -1.82 -3.08
C ILE A 81 -10.56 -0.41 -2.53
N LEU A 82 -9.66 -0.24 -1.55
CA LEU A 82 -9.37 1.08 -0.97
C LEU A 82 -8.80 2.05 -2.02
N VAL A 83 -7.87 1.58 -2.86
CA VAL A 83 -7.30 2.37 -3.97
C VAL A 83 -8.40 2.75 -4.97
N THR A 84 -9.28 1.83 -5.34
CA THR A 84 -10.43 2.14 -6.20
C THR A 84 -11.35 3.18 -5.56
N GLY A 85 -11.63 3.07 -4.26
CA GLY A 85 -12.39 4.06 -3.51
C GLY A 85 -11.77 5.45 -3.56
N ILE A 86 -10.45 5.54 -3.32
CA ILE A 86 -9.69 6.78 -3.41
C ILE A 86 -9.78 7.37 -4.83
N ILE A 87 -9.65 6.55 -5.88
CA ILE A 87 -9.76 7.02 -7.28
C ILE A 87 -11.15 7.62 -7.54
N VAL A 88 -12.22 6.91 -7.16
CA VAL A 88 -13.60 7.36 -7.39
C VAL A 88 -13.89 8.65 -6.62
N GLN A 89 -13.45 8.75 -5.36
CA GLN A 89 -13.62 9.96 -4.55
C GLN A 89 -12.75 11.12 -5.01
N SER A 90 -11.55 10.84 -5.54
CA SER A 90 -10.67 11.86 -6.11
C SER A 90 -11.32 12.58 -7.30
N PHE A 91 -12.08 11.86 -8.14
CA PHE A 91 -12.86 12.48 -9.21
C PHE A 91 -13.99 13.39 -8.72
N LYS A 92 -14.50 13.14 -7.51
CA LYS A 92 -15.51 14.00 -6.86
C LYS A 92 -14.89 15.15 -6.05
N HIS A 93 -13.56 15.17 -5.92
CA HIS A 93 -12.79 16.10 -5.09
C HIS A 93 -13.21 16.08 -3.61
N GLU A 94 -13.83 14.99 -3.17
CA GLU A 94 -14.29 14.75 -1.79
C GLU A 94 -13.59 13.49 -1.27
N LEU A 95 -12.30 13.62 -0.96
CA LEU A 95 -11.50 12.49 -0.50
C LEU A 95 -11.71 12.30 1.00
N ASP A 96 -12.27 11.16 1.38
CA ASP A 96 -12.51 10.78 2.77
C ASP A 96 -11.19 10.42 3.45
N PHE A 97 -10.91 11.10 4.56
CA PHE A 97 -9.75 10.85 5.40
C PHE A 97 -9.65 9.38 5.83
N TRP A 98 -10.79 8.72 6.09
CA TRP A 98 -10.81 7.34 6.55
C TRP A 98 -10.24 6.36 5.53
N LEU A 99 -10.49 6.56 4.23
CA LEU A 99 -9.96 5.66 3.19
C LEU A 99 -8.43 5.70 3.14
N ALA A 100 -7.85 6.91 3.15
CA ALA A 100 -6.41 7.08 3.17
C ALA A 100 -5.79 6.57 4.47
N PHE A 101 -6.44 6.84 5.62
CA PHE A 101 -5.99 6.37 6.92
C PHE A 101 -6.00 4.84 7.02
N THR A 102 -7.08 4.18 6.58
CA THR A 102 -7.18 2.70 6.58
C THR A 102 -6.09 2.09 5.70
N LEU A 103 -5.90 2.59 4.49
CA LEU A 103 -4.85 2.08 3.59
C LEU A 103 -3.46 2.28 4.19
N GLY A 104 -3.18 3.44 4.78
CA GLY A 104 -1.93 3.73 5.48
C GLY A 104 -1.69 2.81 6.67
N ALA A 105 -2.70 2.61 7.51
CA ALA A 105 -2.63 1.71 8.67
C ALA A 105 -2.38 0.26 8.27
N MET A 106 -3.03 -0.23 7.20
CA MET A 106 -2.79 -1.58 6.66
C MET A 106 -1.34 -1.76 6.20
N ILE A 107 -0.79 -0.78 5.47
CA ILE A 107 0.60 -0.83 4.99
C ILE A 107 1.57 -0.80 6.19
N LEU A 108 1.34 0.07 7.17
CA LEU A 108 2.15 0.13 8.40
C LEU A 108 2.13 -1.19 9.17
N ALA A 109 0.96 -1.77 9.37
CA ALA A 109 0.81 -3.05 10.05
C ALA A 109 1.61 -4.16 9.35
N LYS A 110 1.61 -4.17 8.01
CA LYS A 110 2.41 -5.12 7.24
C LYS A 110 3.92 -4.90 7.41
N ILE A 111 4.39 -3.65 7.34
CA ILE A 111 5.82 -3.34 7.55
C ILE A 111 6.27 -3.77 8.95
N ILE A 112 5.48 -3.45 9.98
CA ILE A 112 5.78 -3.82 11.37
C ILE A 112 5.84 -5.34 11.52
N GLY A 113 4.85 -6.06 10.96
CA GLY A 113 4.84 -7.53 10.97
C GLY A 113 6.05 -8.14 10.27
N LEU A 114 6.45 -7.55 9.14
CA LEU A 114 7.62 -7.97 8.36
C LEU A 114 8.95 -7.74 9.11
N ILE A 115 9.10 -6.59 9.79
CA ILE A 115 10.26 -6.30 10.64
C ILE A 115 10.29 -7.27 11.82
N TYR A 116 9.16 -7.47 12.51
CA TYR A 116 9.07 -8.36 13.65
C TYR A 116 9.41 -9.81 13.29
N GLY A 117 8.87 -10.31 12.17
CA GLY A 117 9.15 -11.66 11.68
C GLY A 117 10.62 -11.90 11.40
N ARG A 118 11.35 -10.88 10.94
CA ARG A 118 12.80 -10.94 10.69
C ARG A 118 13.64 -10.73 11.95
N MET A 119 13.15 -10.02 12.96
CA MET A 119 13.87 -9.89 14.23
C MET A 119 13.81 -11.18 15.07
N LYS A 120 12.74 -11.96 14.91
CA LYS A 120 12.49 -13.17 15.71
C LYS A 120 13.09 -14.45 15.10
N HIS A 121 13.45 -14.44 13.82
CA HIS A 121 14.04 -15.56 13.06
C HIS A 121 15.28 -15.11 12.30
#